data_AF-A0A7X0NTF8-F1
#
_entry.id   AF-A0A7X0NTF8-F1
#
_cell.length_a   1.000
_cell.length_b   1.000
_cell.length_c   1.000
_cell.angle_alpha   90.00
_cell.angle_beta   90.00
_cell.angle_gamma   90.00
#
_symmetry.space_group_name_H-M   'P 1'
#
loop_
_entity.id
_entity.type
_entity.pdbx_description
1 polymer ?
#
loop_
_entity_poly.entity_id
_entity_poly.type
_entity_poly.pdbx_seq_one_letter_code
_entity_poly.pdbx_strand_id
1 'polypeptide(L)' 'MKNLVLVLFKIGLVLFLALGVALVLAQAVGLAAGSPGLVSGAVSALGLAMTVSAGVTGLLGFLMSYLFHWKTGED' A
#
# COMPACT_ATOMS: atom_id res chain seq x y z
N MET A 1 7.97 -9.51 -20.01
CA MET A 1 8.06 -9.81 -18.56
C MET A 1 8.38 -8.56 -17.74
N LYS A 2 9.47 -7.83 -18.02
CA LYS A 2 9.81 -6.56 -17.32
C LYS A 2 8.64 -5.55 -17.23
N ASN A 3 7.98 -5.24 -18.36
CA ASN A 3 6.85 -4.31 -18.39
C ASN A 3 5.65 -4.78 -17.55
N LEU A 4 5.41 -6.10 -17.48
CA LEU A 4 4.32 -6.66 -16.68
C LEU A 4 4.58 -6.45 -15.19
N VAL A 5 5.80 -6.75 -14.73
CA VAL A 5 6.20 -6.57 -13.33
C VAL A 5 6.17 -5.08 -12.94
N LEU A 6 6.57 -4.19 -13.84
CA LEU A 6 6.53 -2.74 -13.64
C LEU A 6 5.10 -2.22 -13.52
N VAL A 7 4.18 -2.71 -14.36
CA VAL A 7 2.74 -2.37 -14.26
C VAL A 7 2.16 -2.88 -12.95
N LEU A 8 2.41 -4.14 -12.57
CA LEU A 8 1.95 -4.71 -11.30
C LEU A 8 2.52 -3.95 -10.09
N PHE A 9 3.78 -3.53 -10.16
CA PHE A 9 4.40 -2.71 -9.14
C PHE A 9 3.71 -1.35 -9.02
N LYS A 10 3.49 -0.62 -10.13
CA LYS A 10 2.78 0.67 -10.12
C LYS A 10 1.36 0.54 -9.57
N ILE A 11 0.63 -0.51 -9.97
CA ILE A 11 -0.71 -0.79 -9.45
C ILE A 11 -0.66 -1.03 -7.94
N GLY A 12 0.23 -1.92 -7.48
CA GLY A 12 0.41 -2.20 -6.05
C GLY A 12 0.76 -0.96 -5.25
N LEU A 13 1.62 -0.08 -5.80
CA LEU A 13 2.04 1.17 -5.21
C LEU A 13 0.86 2.12 -4.99
N VAL A 14 0.04 2.31 -6.03
CA VAL A 14 -1.20 3.12 -5.93
C VAL A 14 -2.17 2.49 -4.94
N LEU A 15 -2.31 1.16 -4.95
CA LEU A 15 -3.29 0.45 -4.13
C LEU A 15 -2.96 0.53 -2.63
N PHE A 16 -1.72 0.24 -2.23
CA PHE A 16 -1.34 0.32 -0.81
C PHE A 16 -1.39 1.77 -0.31
N LEU A 17 -1.01 2.73 -1.16
CA LEU A 17 -1.08 4.16 -0.82
C LEU A 17 -2.53 4.61 -0.61
N ALA A 18 -3.43 4.26 -1.53
CA ALA A 18 -4.85 4.58 -1.41
C ALA A 18 -5.48 3.95 -0.15
N LEU A 19 -5.15 2.68 0.14
CA LEU A 19 -5.59 1.99 1.35
C LEU A 19 -5.04 2.67 2.62
N GLY A 20 -3.76 3.04 2.61
CA GLY A 20 -3.12 3.75 3.73
C GLY A 20 -3.76 5.11 3.99
N VAL A 21 -4.01 5.90 2.94
CA VAL A 21 -4.69 7.19 3.03
C VAL A 21 -6.12 7.02 3.56
N ALA A 22 -6.89 6.08 3.02
CA ALA A 22 -8.25 5.81 3.48
C ALA A 22 -8.29 5.42 4.96
N LEU A 23 -7.36 4.56 5.39
CA LEU A 23 -7.23 4.14 6.79
C LEU A 23 -6.88 5.33 7.70
N VAL A 24 -5.90 6.16 7.33
CA VAL A 24 -5.52 7.33 8.14
C VAL A 24 -6.66 8.35 8.22
N LEU A 25 -7.38 8.61 7.13
CA LEU A 25 -8.54 9.51 7.14
C LEU A 25 -9.66 8.99 8.03
N ALA A 26 -9.97 7.69 7.96
CA ALA A 26 -10.97 7.08 8.83
C ALA A 26 -10.57 7.15 10.31
N GLN A 27 -9.29 6.93 10.62
CA GLN A 27 -8.78 7.11 11.98
C GLN A 27 -8.83 8.57 12.45
N ALA A 28 -8.51 9.53 11.58
CA ALA A 28 -8.60 10.95 11.89
C ALA A 28 -10.05 11.36 12.23
N VAL A 29 -11.04 10.86 11.48
CA VAL A 29 -12.47 11.05 11.79
C VAL A 29 -12.82 10.39 13.12
N GLY A 30 -12.37 9.16 13.38
CA GLY A 30 -12.60 8.47 14.65
C GLY A 30 -12.03 9.22 15.85
N LEU A 31 -10.83 9.80 15.70
CA LEU A 31 -10.20 10.65 16.71
C LEU A 31 -10.97 11.95 16.95
N ALA A 32 -11.36 12.64 15.87
CA ALA A 32 -12.15 13.87 15.96
C ALA A 32 -13.53 13.62 16.61
N ALA A 33 -14.12 12.44 16.39
CA ALA A 33 -15.37 12.03 17.01
C ALA A 33 -15.19 11.45 18.44
N GLY A 34 -13.96 11.32 18.94
CA GLY A 34 -13.68 10.70 20.25
C GLY A 34 -14.08 9.23 20.34
N SER A 35 -14.19 8.52 19.21
CA SER A 35 -14.68 7.14 19.14
C SER A 35 -13.53 6.17 18.85
N PRO A 36 -12.98 5.50 19.87
CA PRO A 36 -11.92 4.50 19.67
C PRO A 36 -12.40 3.30 18.83
N GLY A 37 -13.71 3.02 18.82
CA GLY A 37 -14.31 1.98 18.00
C GLY A 37 -14.23 2.26 16.49
N LEU A 38 -14.31 3.53 16.07
CA LEU A 38 -14.14 3.90 14.66
C LEU A 38 -12.67 3.73 14.22
N VAL A 39 -11.73 4.08 15.09
CA VAL A 39 -10.29 3.92 14.84
C VAL A 39 -9.94 2.43 14.72
N SER A 40 -10.33 1.61 15.70
CA SER A 40 -10.04 0.17 15.69
C SER A 40 -10.79 -0.57 14.59
N GLY A 41 -12.03 -0.17 14.28
CA GLY A 41 -12.81 -0.69 13.16
C GLY A 41 -12.15 -0.42 11.81
N ALA A 42 -11.63 0.80 11.60
CA ALA A 42 -10.89 1.15 10.38
C ALA A 42 -9.62 0.28 10.21
N VAL A 43 -8.87 0.06 11.28
CA VAL A 43 -7.71 -0.83 11.27
C VAL A 43 -8.11 -2.28 11.00
N SER A 44 -9.18 -2.76 11.62
CA SER A 44 -9.64 -4.14 11.42
C SER A 44 -10.12 -4.37 9.99
N ALA A 45 -10.77 -3.39 9.37
CA ALA A 45 -11.27 -3.48 8.00
C ALA A 45 -10.17 -3.35 6.93
N LEU A 46 -9.24 -2.40 7.10
CA LEU A 46 -8.29 -2.01 6.05
C LEU A 46 -6.85 -2.43 6.32
N GLY A 47 -6.49 -2.72 7.58
CA GLY A 47 -5.12 -2.96 8.01
C GLY A 47 -4.47 -4.14 7.28
N LEU A 48 -5.15 -5.29 7.23
CA LEU A 48 -4.61 -6.49 6.58
C LEU A 48 -4.43 -6.27 5.06
N ALA A 49 -5.43 -5.69 4.40
CA ALA A 49 -5.36 -5.40 2.97
C ALA A 49 -4.20 -4.42 2.64
N MET A 50 -4.01 -3.40 3.48
CA MET A 50 -2.90 -2.45 3.35
C MET A 50 -1.54 -3.13 3.56
N THR A 51 -1.39 -3.94 4.62
CA THR A 51 -0.12 -4.63 4.89
C THR A 51 0.24 -5.62 3.79
N VAL A 52 -0.72 -6.40 3.31
CA VAL A 52 -0.48 -7.39 2.24
C VAL A 52 -0.13 -6.68 0.93
N SER A 53 -0.88 -5.64 0.56
CA SER A 53 -0.57 -4.88 -0.67
C SER A 53 0.79 -4.20 -0.62
N ALA A 54 1.16 -3.60 0.52
CA ALA A 54 2.48 -3.02 0.72
C ALA A 54 3.59 -4.08 0.63
N GLY A 55 3.40 -5.24 1.27
CA GLY A 55 4.36 -6.35 1.24
C GLY A 55 4.58 -6.91 -0.17
N VAL A 56 3.49 -7.20 -0.89
CA VAL A 56 3.55 -7.67 -2.28
C VAL A 56 4.22 -6.63 -3.19
N THR A 57 3.89 -5.35 -3.01
CA THR A 57 4.52 -4.26 -3.78
C THR A 57 6.02 -4.16 -3.50
N GLY A 58 6.43 -4.29 -2.24
CA GLY A 58 7.85 -4.33 -1.86
C GLY A 58 8.59 -5.50 -2.50
N LEU A 59 7.98 -6.69 -2.52
CA LEU A 59 8.54 -7.86 -3.21
C LEU A 59 8.66 -7.65 -4.72
N LEU A 60 7.66 -7.04 -5.36
CA LEU A 60 7.74 -6.69 -6.78
C LEU A 60 8.85 -5.68 -7.07
N GLY A 61 9.03 -4.69 -6.19
CA GLY A 61 10.13 -3.73 -6.28
C GLY A 61 11.50 -4.41 -6.12
N PHE A 62 11.63 -5.33 -5.17
CA PHE A 62 12.84 -6.13 -4.97
C PHE A 62 13.14 -6.99 -6.21
N LEU A 63 12.15 -7.71 -6.73
CA LEU A 63 12.30 -8.52 -7.95
C LEU A 63 12.71 -7.66 -9.15
N MET A 64 12.16 -6.45 -9.27
CA MET A 64 12.58 -5.51 -10.31
C MET A 64 14.04 -5.08 -10.17
N SER A 65 14.48 -4.74 -8.97
CA SER A 65 15.87 -4.37 -8.72
C SER A 65 16.82 -5.54 -8.95
N TYR A 66 16.47 -6.74 -8.50
CA TYR A 66 17.32 -7.93 -8.57
C TYR A 66 17.41 -8.54 -9.98
N LEU A 67 16.28 -8.73 -10.67
CA LEU A 67 16.26 -9.40 -11.97
C LEU A 67 16.48 -8.45 -13.15
N PHE A 68 16.00 -7.22 -13.04
CA PHE A 68 16.03 -6.26 -14.15
C PHE A 68 17.03 -5.12 -13.94
N HIS A 69 17.86 -5.18 -12.88
CA HIS A 69 18.78 -4.12 -12.47
C HIS A 69 18.11 -2.74 -12.45
N TRP A 70 16.81 -2.71 -12.14
CA TRP A 70 16.03 -1.49 -12.20
C TRP A 70 16.50 -0.53 -11.11
N LYS A 71 16.88 0.68 -11.52
CA LYS A 71 17.24 1.78 -10.61
C LYS A 71 16.05 2.72 -10.45
N THR A 72 15.78 3.11 -9.21
CA THR A 72 14.69 4.03 -8.88
C THR A 72 14.88 5.35 -9.63
N GLY A 73 13.95 5.70 -10.54
CA GLY A 73 14.01 6.93 -11.36
C GLY A 73 14.39 6.73 -12.83
N GLU A 74 14.65 5.49 -13.26
CA GLU A 74 14.68 5.16 -14.70
C GLU A 74 13.26 4.84 -15.18
N ASP A 75 12.68 5.81 -15.89
CA ASP A 75 11.47 5.66 -16.72
C ASP A 75 11.86 5.47 -18.20
#